data_AF-A0AAN6I4T6-F1
#
_entry.id   AF-A0AAN6I4T6-F1
#
_cell.length_a   1.000
_cell.length_b   1.000
_cell.length_c   1.000
_cell.angle_alpha   90.00
_cell.angle_beta   90.00
_cell.angle_gamma   90.00
#
_symmetry.space_group_name_H-M   'P 1'
#
loop_
_entity.id
_entity.type
_entity.pdbx_description
1 polymer ?
#
loop_
_entity_poly.entity_id
_entity_poly.type
_entity_poly.pdbx_seq_one_letter_code
_entity_poly.pdbx_strand_id
1 'polypeptide(L)'
;MNNNFMQDGLELAIQLIDLLGKRSCKKRLQVSSEELYSELFRGGPIATFEDEKTGMLEILVSKKTLIGIFKDCKQVLDAGKDFDDWKLYYASIGVLITTPEDHRAVLLNETVLNKIISKDPCAAGYHYNCLSALLSCDLAKTNKSANLWFYFKKMSIAKLETLDSSSLNEMVDLILLSIASHPRNYYACSFLRLLLAVCRCKGLLGTLYERIWDYCKSHLSDFSMWLALLEILIGKSDYFLYEFKRLGGQLREAPHYFEELELIQRYQEIEVWGERIRTASYSFYYVKLHLGLHLGLDICSQYKQEFDAFERERNYMIDVSSRQLISEKKPVPLDNDALLKQKFEGMLIRKQLYIRYGAARNSRKSYMVH
;
A
#
# COMPACT_ATOMS: atom_id res chain seq x y z
N MET A 1 36.70 2.42 -31.80
CA MET A 1 36.97 1.51 -30.67
C MET A 1 36.62 2.27 -29.41
N ASN A 2 35.43 2.04 -28.85
CA ASN A 2 35.03 2.70 -27.61
C ASN A 2 35.68 1.94 -26.45
N ASN A 3 36.66 2.57 -25.79
CA ASN A 3 37.11 2.15 -24.48
C ASN A 3 35.94 2.34 -23.51
N ASN A 4 35.07 1.33 -23.42
CA ASN A 4 34.08 1.22 -22.34
C ASN A 4 34.86 0.98 -21.06
N PHE A 5 35.29 2.06 -20.40
CA PHE A 5 35.59 2.03 -18.98
C PHE A 5 34.33 1.53 -18.29
N MET A 6 34.37 0.26 -17.87
CA MET A 6 33.32 -0.32 -17.06
C MET A 6 33.38 0.42 -15.73
N GLN A 7 32.48 1.39 -15.55
CA GLN A 7 32.41 2.21 -14.36
C GLN A 7 32.22 1.31 -13.13
N ASP A 8 32.93 1.61 -12.03
CA ASP A 8 32.85 0.83 -10.78
C ASP A 8 31.40 0.81 -10.28
N GLY A 9 30.87 -0.37 -9.98
CA GLY A 9 29.52 -0.55 -9.47
C GLY A 9 29.25 0.23 -8.19
N LEU A 10 30.27 0.46 -7.36
CA LEU A 10 30.14 1.33 -6.19
C LEU A 10 29.91 2.79 -6.59
N GLU A 11 30.62 3.32 -7.59
CA GLU A 11 30.41 4.68 -8.08
C GLU A 11 29.01 4.86 -8.65
N LEU A 12 28.52 3.85 -9.38
CA LEU A 12 27.14 3.81 -9.88
C LEU A 12 26.12 3.75 -8.75
N ALA A 13 26.42 3.02 -7.66
CA ALA A 13 25.57 3.01 -6.48
C ALA A 13 25.49 4.41 -5.86
N ILE A 14 26.62 5.09 -5.67
CA ILE A 14 26.66 6.46 -5.13
C ILE A 14 25.82 7.40 -6.01
N GLN A 15 26.03 7.37 -7.33
CA GLN A 15 25.26 8.21 -8.27
C GLN A 15 23.75 7.94 -8.19
N LEU A 16 23.35 6.66 -8.19
CA LEU A 16 21.95 6.28 -8.07
C LEU A 16 21.36 6.74 -6.74
N ILE A 17 22.04 6.47 -5.63
CA ILE A 17 21.55 6.78 -4.28
C ILE A 17 21.47 8.29 -4.08
N ASP A 18 22.39 9.08 -4.65
CA ASP A 18 22.30 10.54 -4.68
C ASP A 18 21.07 11.04 -5.44
N LEU A 19 20.76 10.43 -6.59
CA LEU A 19 19.54 10.76 -7.32
C LEU A 19 18.29 10.42 -6.50
N LEU A 20 18.29 9.31 -5.76
CA LEU A 20 17.17 8.90 -4.92
C LEU A 20 17.02 9.80 -3.66
N GLY A 21 18.12 10.08 -2.97
CA GLY A 21 18.15 10.75 -1.67
C GLY A 21 18.02 12.28 -1.71
N LYS A 22 18.42 12.92 -2.81
CA LYS A 22 18.30 14.38 -2.98
C LYS A 22 16.85 14.86 -2.78
N ARG A 23 16.67 16.01 -2.15
CA ARG A 23 15.35 16.59 -1.89
C ARG A 23 14.84 17.28 -3.16
N SER A 24 14.01 16.58 -3.94
CA SER A 24 13.33 17.12 -5.12
C SER A 24 12.20 16.18 -5.52
N CYS A 25 11.08 16.74 -6.04
CA CYS A 25 9.96 16.11 -6.78
C CYS A 25 9.48 14.69 -6.35
N LYS A 26 8.33 14.27 -6.87
CA LYS A 26 7.94 12.86 -6.77
C LYS A 26 8.91 12.04 -7.62
N LYS A 27 9.49 10.96 -7.09
CA LYS A 27 10.48 10.13 -7.81
C LYS A 27 10.03 8.70 -7.92
N ARG A 28 10.45 8.06 -9.00
CA ARG A 28 10.24 6.63 -9.21
C ARG A 28 11.48 6.01 -9.86
N LEU A 29 12.00 4.97 -9.20
CA LEU A 29 13.02 4.11 -9.77
C LEU A 29 12.33 3.06 -10.66
N GLN A 30 12.77 2.94 -11.90
CA GLN A 30 12.32 1.89 -12.81
C GLN A 30 13.48 1.05 -13.31
N VAL A 31 13.24 -0.24 -13.49
CA VAL A 31 14.21 -1.16 -14.05
C VAL A 31 13.79 -1.61 -15.43
N SER A 32 14.56 -1.17 -16.43
CA SER A 32 14.22 -1.38 -17.83
C SER A 32 15.39 -1.96 -18.64
N SER A 33 15.07 -2.48 -19.82
CA SER A 33 16.09 -2.89 -20.80
C SER A 33 16.66 -1.67 -21.50
N GLU A 34 18.00 -1.60 -21.61
CA GLU A 34 18.68 -0.55 -22.38
C GLU A 34 18.24 -0.54 -23.85
N GLU A 35 17.85 -1.70 -24.40
CA GLU A 35 17.41 -1.84 -25.79
C GLU A 35 16.10 -1.08 -26.06
N LEU A 36 15.17 -1.09 -25.09
CA LEU A 36 13.86 -0.43 -25.23
C LEU A 36 13.96 1.09 -25.15
N TYR A 37 15.00 1.60 -24.49
CA TYR A 37 15.17 3.03 -24.20
C TYR A 37 16.59 3.51 -24.53
N SER A 38 17.15 3.03 -25.64
CA SER A 38 18.55 3.28 -26.01
C SER A 38 18.91 4.76 -26.06
N GLU A 39 17.96 5.63 -26.40
CA GLU A 39 18.16 7.09 -26.42
C GLU A 39 18.36 7.70 -25.04
N LEU A 40 17.65 7.17 -24.03
CA LEU A 40 17.73 7.66 -22.65
C LEU A 40 19.05 7.25 -21.98
N PHE A 41 19.60 6.09 -22.34
CA PHE A 41 20.88 5.60 -21.82
C PHE A 41 22.12 6.13 -22.58
N ARG A 42 21.97 7.06 -23.53
CA ARG A 42 23.12 7.65 -24.25
C ARG A 42 24.11 8.37 -23.32
N GLY A 43 23.61 8.93 -22.22
CA GLY A 43 24.41 9.67 -21.24
C GLY A 43 25.10 8.79 -20.19
N GLY A 44 24.78 7.49 -20.13
CA GLY A 44 25.33 6.58 -19.13
C GLY A 44 24.36 5.48 -18.68
N PRO A 45 24.79 4.63 -17.75
CA PRO A 45 24.04 3.45 -17.29
C PRO A 45 22.85 3.75 -16.36
N ILE A 46 22.70 5.02 -15.95
CA ILE A 46 21.56 5.55 -15.19
C ILE A 46 21.03 6.74 -15.97
N ALA A 47 19.74 6.73 -16.31
CA ALA A 47 19.08 7.82 -17.03
C ALA A 47 18.01 8.47 -16.16
N THR A 48 17.76 9.77 -16.36
CA THR A 48 16.68 10.47 -15.68
C THR A 48 15.86 11.31 -16.65
N PHE A 49 14.55 11.34 -16.46
CA PHE A 49 13.64 12.21 -17.21
C PHE A 49 12.43 12.58 -16.35
N GLU A 50 11.78 13.69 -16.67
CA GLU A 50 10.53 14.09 -16.00
C GLU A 50 9.33 13.59 -16.81
N ASP A 51 8.43 12.86 -16.17
CA ASP A 51 7.15 12.45 -16.77
C ASP A 51 6.20 13.65 -16.76
N GLU A 52 5.99 14.25 -17.94
CA GLU A 52 5.14 15.43 -18.13
C GLU A 52 3.71 15.24 -17.59
N LYS A 53 3.18 14.01 -17.60
CA LYS A 53 1.81 13.75 -17.13
C LYS A 53 1.70 13.75 -15.62
N THR A 54 2.75 13.32 -14.93
CA THR A 54 2.72 13.07 -13.49
C THR A 54 3.60 14.04 -12.69
N GLY A 55 4.48 14.79 -13.36
CA GLY A 55 5.52 15.63 -12.75
C GLY A 55 6.53 14.81 -11.95
N MET A 56 6.64 13.50 -12.23
CA MET A 56 7.54 12.60 -11.53
C MET A 56 8.89 12.54 -12.23
N LEU A 57 9.97 12.60 -11.46
CA LEU A 57 11.31 12.28 -11.96
C LEU A 57 11.46 10.75 -12.01
N GLU A 58 11.50 10.23 -13.23
CA GLU A 58 11.80 8.85 -13.51
C GLU A 58 13.31 8.64 -13.52
N ILE A 59 13.77 7.65 -12.77
CA ILE A 59 15.16 7.22 -12.72
C ILE A 59 15.19 5.82 -13.31
N LEU A 60 15.75 5.67 -14.51
CA LEU A 60 15.91 4.39 -15.18
C LEU A 60 17.27 3.80 -14.88
N VAL A 61 17.28 2.52 -14.52
CA VAL A 61 18.50 1.74 -14.38
C VAL A 61 18.33 0.39 -15.06
N SER A 62 19.37 -0.10 -15.72
CA SER A 62 19.31 -1.42 -16.33
C SER A 62 19.52 -2.53 -15.31
N LYS A 63 18.95 -3.71 -15.58
CA LYS A 63 19.21 -4.90 -14.76
C LYS A 63 20.71 -5.24 -14.69
N LYS A 64 21.44 -5.02 -15.79
CA LYS A 64 22.90 -5.23 -15.86
C LYS A 64 23.62 -4.27 -14.90
N THR A 65 23.25 -2.99 -14.90
CA THR A 65 23.78 -1.99 -13.97
C THR A 65 23.53 -2.37 -12.51
N LEU A 66 22.31 -2.80 -12.17
CA LEU A 66 21.99 -3.24 -10.80
C LEU A 66 22.80 -4.46 -10.35
N ILE A 67 23.08 -5.40 -11.25
CA ILE A 67 23.95 -6.56 -10.94
C ILE A 67 25.38 -6.09 -10.64
N GLY A 68 25.90 -5.14 -11.43
CA GLY A 68 27.21 -4.52 -11.19
C GLY A 68 27.28 -3.83 -9.83
N ILE A 69 26.29 -2.97 -9.54
CA ILE A 69 26.13 -2.31 -8.24
C ILE A 69 26.14 -3.34 -7.11
N PHE A 70 25.32 -4.39 -7.19
CA PHE A 70 25.24 -5.41 -6.15
C PHE A 70 26.59 -6.08 -5.89
N LYS A 71 27.27 -6.52 -6.96
CA LYS A 71 28.55 -7.24 -6.86
C LYS A 71 29.60 -6.41 -6.13
N ASP A 72 29.80 -5.18 -6.58
CA ASP A 72 30.90 -4.33 -6.10
C ASP A 72 30.57 -3.79 -4.70
N CYS A 73 29.31 -3.42 -4.43
CA CYS A 73 28.87 -3.06 -3.09
C CYS A 73 29.00 -4.24 -2.11
N LYS A 74 28.66 -5.47 -2.52
CA LYS A 74 28.79 -6.65 -1.66
C LYS A 74 30.26 -6.93 -1.32
N GLN A 75 31.16 -6.77 -2.30
CA GLN A 75 32.61 -6.88 -2.08
C GLN A 75 33.11 -5.86 -1.05
N VAL A 76 32.63 -4.62 -1.09
CA VAL A 76 32.95 -3.60 -0.08
C VAL A 76 32.47 -4.03 1.31
N LEU A 77 31.25 -4.56 1.42
CA LEU A 77 30.72 -5.00 2.72
C LEU A 77 31.45 -6.22 3.30
N ASP A 78 31.95 -7.12 2.44
CA ASP A 78 32.67 -8.33 2.86
C ASP A 78 34.15 -8.06 3.18
N ALA A 79 34.75 -7.02 2.61
CA ALA A 79 36.14 -6.63 2.90
C ALA A 79 36.35 -6.05 4.32
N GLY A 80 35.30 -5.60 5.03
CA GLY A 80 35.38 -5.23 6.44
C GLY A 80 35.67 -3.74 6.75
N LYS A 81 35.99 -3.45 8.01
CA LYS A 81 35.75 -2.18 8.75
C LYS A 81 36.63 -0.96 8.39
N ASP A 82 37.43 -1.01 7.34
CA ASP A 82 38.42 0.05 7.04
C ASP A 82 37.91 1.13 6.08
N PHE A 83 36.60 1.14 5.79
CA PHE A 83 35.98 2.18 4.94
C PHE A 83 35.33 3.28 5.78
N ASP A 84 35.27 4.48 5.20
CA ASP A 84 34.54 5.59 5.80
C ASP A 84 33.03 5.29 5.90
N ASP A 85 32.36 5.98 6.83
CA ASP A 85 30.94 5.78 7.11
C ASP A 85 30.08 5.99 5.84
N TRP A 86 30.37 6.98 4.99
CA TRP A 86 29.57 7.21 3.78
C TRP A 86 29.71 6.08 2.76
N LYS A 87 30.92 5.57 2.55
CA LYS A 87 31.16 4.43 1.66
C LYS A 87 30.42 3.17 2.13
N LEU A 88 30.42 2.88 3.43
CA LEU A 88 29.65 1.77 4.00
C LEU A 88 28.13 2.00 3.88
N TYR A 89 27.68 3.25 4.04
CA TYR A 89 26.29 3.63 3.81
C TYR A 89 25.86 3.35 2.36
N TYR A 90 26.61 3.85 1.37
CA TYR A 90 26.30 3.65 -0.04
C TYR A 90 26.36 2.17 -0.44
N ALA A 91 27.38 1.44 0.01
CA ALA A 91 27.50 0.01 -0.27
C ALA A 91 26.33 -0.79 0.34
N SER A 92 25.92 -0.48 1.57
CA SER A 92 24.79 -1.17 2.20
C SER A 92 23.46 -0.90 1.48
N ILE A 93 23.18 0.34 1.04
CA ILE A 93 22.00 0.62 0.20
C ILE A 93 22.12 -0.05 -1.18
N GLY A 94 23.30 -0.04 -1.81
CA GLY A 94 23.54 -0.72 -3.09
C GLY A 94 23.20 -2.21 -3.05
N VAL A 95 23.52 -2.87 -1.93
CA VAL A 95 23.08 -4.25 -1.65
C VAL A 95 21.56 -4.31 -1.46
N LEU A 96 20.96 -3.43 -0.66
CA LEU A 96 19.52 -3.45 -0.37
C LEU A 96 18.62 -3.14 -1.59
N ILE A 97 19.12 -2.43 -2.61
CA ILE A 97 18.38 -2.19 -3.86
C ILE A 97 18.03 -3.52 -4.55
N THR A 98 18.92 -4.51 -4.46
CA THR A 98 18.80 -5.79 -5.18
C THR A 98 18.46 -6.96 -4.27
N THR A 99 18.96 -6.97 -3.03
CA THR A 99 18.67 -7.95 -1.99
C THR A 99 18.12 -7.25 -0.75
N PRO A 100 16.87 -6.77 -0.81
CA PRO A 100 16.28 -5.93 0.24
C PRO A 100 16.02 -6.67 1.56
N GLU A 101 16.11 -8.01 1.54
CA GLU A 101 15.99 -8.87 2.73
C GLU A 101 17.34 -9.23 3.39
N ASP A 102 18.47 -8.64 2.94
CA ASP A 102 19.77 -8.82 3.61
C ASP A 102 19.78 -8.07 4.95
N HIS A 103 19.42 -8.78 6.03
CA HIS A 103 19.40 -8.23 7.39
C HIS A 103 20.75 -7.67 7.85
N ARG A 104 21.88 -8.22 7.39
CA ARG A 104 23.21 -7.70 7.73
C ARG A 104 23.41 -6.34 7.08
N ALA A 105 22.99 -6.18 5.82
CA ALA A 105 23.04 -4.89 5.13
C ALA A 105 22.13 -3.84 5.80
N VAL A 106 20.92 -4.22 6.23
CA VAL A 106 20.02 -3.32 6.99
C VAL A 106 20.65 -2.85 8.30
N LEU A 107 21.13 -3.78 9.13
CA LEU A 107 21.72 -3.45 10.44
C LEU A 107 22.99 -2.60 10.32
N LEU A 108 23.83 -2.91 9.32
CA LEU A 108 25.01 -2.12 9.03
C LEU A 108 24.61 -0.71 8.58
N ASN A 109 23.65 -0.60 7.65
CA ASN A 109 23.18 0.69 7.16
C ASN A 109 22.64 1.55 8.30
N GLU A 110 21.82 1.00 9.17
CA GLU A 110 21.27 1.70 10.34
C GLU A 110 22.37 2.16 11.30
N THR A 111 23.33 1.29 11.59
CA THR A 111 24.46 1.61 12.47
C THR A 111 25.28 2.77 11.92
N VAL A 112 25.60 2.71 10.63
CA VAL A 112 26.43 3.71 9.96
C VAL A 112 25.67 5.01 9.76
N LEU A 113 24.40 4.95 9.35
CA LEU A 113 23.53 6.11 9.20
C LEU A 113 23.39 6.88 10.52
N ASN A 114 23.24 6.19 11.66
CA ASN A 114 23.19 6.86 12.96
C ASN A 114 24.46 7.66 13.29
N LYS A 115 25.64 7.15 12.88
CA LYS A 115 26.92 7.89 13.01
C LYS A 115 27.01 9.07 12.05
N ILE A 116 26.41 8.96 10.87
CA ILE A 116 26.34 10.06 9.91
C ILE A 116 25.39 11.13 10.44
N ILE A 117 24.19 10.77 10.90
CA ILE A 117 23.18 11.68 11.45
C ILE A 117 23.71 12.49 12.64
N SER A 118 24.53 11.87 13.51
CA SER A 118 25.12 12.60 14.64
C SER A 118 26.12 13.69 14.22
N LYS A 119 26.66 13.61 12.99
CA LYS A 119 27.56 14.60 12.39
C LYS A 119 26.81 15.55 11.44
N ASP A 120 25.83 15.02 10.71
CA ASP A 120 24.99 15.73 9.73
C ASP A 120 23.52 15.27 9.85
N PRO A 121 22.68 16.01 10.60
CA PRO A 121 21.26 15.69 10.74
C PRO A 121 20.48 15.64 9.41
N CYS A 122 20.96 16.28 8.34
CA CYS A 122 20.29 16.26 7.03
C CYS A 122 20.31 14.86 6.40
N ALA A 123 21.26 14.00 6.80
CA ALA A 123 21.36 12.63 6.32
C ALA A 123 20.11 11.79 6.62
N ALA A 124 19.37 12.11 7.69
CA ALA A 124 18.11 11.44 8.01
C ALA A 124 17.06 11.66 6.91
N GLY A 125 16.91 12.92 6.45
CA GLY A 125 15.99 13.28 5.36
C GLY A 125 16.43 12.69 4.02
N TYR A 126 17.74 12.70 3.76
CA TYR A 126 18.31 12.06 2.56
C TYR A 126 18.00 10.57 2.51
N HIS A 127 18.22 9.85 3.62
CA HIS A 127 17.94 8.42 3.71
C HIS A 127 16.44 8.12 3.62
N TYR A 128 15.60 8.94 4.26
CA TYR A 128 14.14 8.84 4.14
C TYR A 128 13.67 8.91 2.69
N ASN A 129 14.20 9.86 1.91
CA ASN A 129 13.88 10.00 0.48
C ASN A 129 14.35 8.79 -0.32
N CYS A 130 15.55 8.28 0.00
CA CYS A 130 16.08 7.07 -0.62
C CYS A 130 15.14 5.88 -0.39
N LEU A 131 14.76 5.58 0.87
CA LEU A 131 13.83 4.51 1.18
C LEU A 131 12.47 4.70 0.49
N SER A 132 11.95 5.94 0.47
CA SER A 132 10.69 6.26 -0.21
C SER A 132 10.75 5.86 -1.69
N ALA A 133 11.83 6.22 -2.40
CA ALA A 133 11.99 5.89 -3.81
C ALA A 133 12.16 4.37 -4.06
N LEU A 134 12.81 3.65 -3.13
CA LEU A 134 12.90 2.19 -3.19
C LEU A 134 11.53 1.51 -2.95
N LEU A 135 10.70 2.08 -2.08
CA LEU A 135 9.38 1.55 -1.76
C LEU A 135 8.30 1.91 -2.78
N SER A 136 8.57 2.83 -3.71
CA SER A 136 7.70 3.19 -4.84
C SER A 136 8.16 2.63 -6.20
N CYS A 137 9.30 1.92 -6.24
CA CYS A 137 9.85 1.38 -7.49
C CYS A 137 8.99 0.25 -8.10
N ASP A 138 9.31 -0.11 -9.35
CA ASP A 138 8.68 -1.21 -10.10
C ASP A 138 9.30 -2.60 -9.84
N LEU A 139 10.37 -2.67 -9.04
CA LEU A 139 10.94 -3.92 -8.58
C LEU A 139 10.11 -4.50 -7.44
N ALA A 140 9.27 -5.49 -7.76
CA ALA A 140 8.38 -6.13 -6.80
C ALA A 140 9.09 -6.60 -5.52
N LYS A 141 10.32 -7.14 -5.63
CA LYS A 141 11.10 -7.62 -4.47
C LYS A 141 11.47 -6.48 -3.51
N THR A 142 11.82 -5.31 -4.05
CA THR A 142 12.25 -4.13 -3.29
C THR A 142 11.03 -3.39 -2.74
N ASN A 143 10.06 -3.11 -3.59
CA ASN A 143 8.82 -2.42 -3.23
C ASN A 143 7.98 -3.20 -2.18
N LYS A 144 7.95 -4.54 -2.25
CA LYS A 144 7.24 -5.40 -1.29
C LYS A 144 8.15 -5.97 -0.19
N SER A 145 9.32 -5.38 0.03
CA SER A 145 10.24 -5.86 1.06
C SER A 145 9.72 -5.55 2.47
N ALA A 146 9.59 -6.59 3.29
CA ALA A 146 9.17 -6.43 4.69
C ALA A 146 10.19 -5.61 5.48
N ASN A 147 11.49 -5.88 5.26
CA ASN A 147 12.59 -5.21 5.94
C ASN A 147 12.68 -3.72 5.57
N LEU A 148 12.54 -3.36 4.28
CA LEU A 148 12.55 -1.96 3.88
C LEU A 148 11.34 -1.19 4.40
N TRP A 149 10.14 -1.77 4.36
CA TRP A 149 8.95 -1.14 4.96
C TRP A 149 9.07 -0.96 6.47
N PHE A 150 9.65 -1.94 7.16
CA PHE A 150 9.91 -1.83 8.60
C PHE A 150 10.98 -0.75 8.90
N TYR A 151 12.03 -0.65 8.09
CA TYR A 151 13.03 0.39 8.23
C TYR A 151 12.42 1.78 7.98
N PHE A 152 11.62 1.91 6.92
CA PHE A 152 10.90 3.14 6.61
C PHE A 152 9.92 3.54 7.72
N LYS A 153 9.22 2.58 8.34
CA LYS A 153 8.39 2.80 9.54
C LYS A 153 9.19 3.46 10.65
N LYS A 154 10.37 2.92 11.00
CA LYS A 154 11.26 3.49 12.04
C LYS A 154 11.65 4.93 11.70
N MET A 155 12.10 5.17 10.47
CA MET A 155 12.49 6.51 10.02
C MET A 155 11.33 7.51 9.99
N SER A 156 10.10 7.02 9.83
CA SER A 156 8.91 7.87 9.74
C SER A 156 8.39 8.35 11.10
N ILE A 157 8.82 7.77 12.23
CA ILE A 157 8.23 8.05 13.55
C ILE A 157 8.29 9.54 13.90
N ALA A 158 9.46 10.18 13.80
CA ALA A 158 9.61 11.61 14.10
C ALA A 158 8.75 12.51 13.17
N LYS A 159 8.62 12.10 11.89
CA LYS A 159 7.78 12.81 10.91
C LYS A 159 6.28 12.61 11.18
N LEU A 160 5.90 11.46 11.73
CA LEU A 160 4.53 11.16 12.15
C LEU A 160 4.15 11.91 13.44
N GLU A 161 5.08 12.11 14.38
CA GLU A 161 4.83 12.92 15.59
C GLU A 161 4.55 14.38 15.26
N THR A 162 5.26 14.92 14.27
CA THR A 162 5.15 16.30 13.78
C THR A 162 4.28 16.42 12.53
N LEU A 163 3.46 15.40 12.25
CA LEU A 163 2.70 15.28 11.01
C LEU A 163 1.81 16.49 10.75
N ASP A 164 2.07 17.14 9.62
CA ASP A 164 1.25 18.20 9.03
C ASP A 164 0.61 17.73 7.72
N SER A 165 -0.20 18.60 7.09
CA SER A 165 -0.89 18.26 5.84
C SER A 165 0.05 17.99 4.66
N SER A 166 1.21 18.66 4.61
CA SER A 166 2.19 18.45 3.54
C SER A 166 2.84 17.08 3.65
N SER A 167 3.36 16.77 4.83
CA SER A 167 3.98 15.49 5.17
C SER A 167 3.02 14.32 5.02
N LEU A 168 1.75 14.53 5.40
CA LEU A 168 0.67 13.58 5.18
C LEU A 168 0.50 13.29 3.69
N ASN A 169 0.41 14.33 2.86
CA ASN A 169 0.22 14.16 1.43
C ASN A 169 1.38 13.43 0.77
N GLU A 170 2.63 13.73 1.14
CA GLU A 170 3.81 13.03 0.68
C GLU A 170 3.79 11.54 1.03
N MET A 171 3.45 11.18 2.27
CA MET A 171 3.38 9.78 2.70
C MET A 171 2.27 9.01 1.99
N VAL A 172 1.10 9.64 1.79
CA VAL A 172 0.00 9.03 1.06
C VAL A 172 0.36 8.85 -0.41
N ASP A 173 0.99 9.85 -1.03
CA ASP A 173 1.48 9.74 -2.41
C ASP A 173 2.43 8.57 -2.58
N LEU A 174 3.39 8.40 -1.66
CA LEU A 174 4.30 7.26 -1.64
C LEU A 174 3.55 5.92 -1.56
N ILE A 175 2.60 5.80 -0.62
CA ILE A 175 1.81 4.57 -0.44
C ILE A 175 1.01 4.24 -1.72
N LEU A 176 0.33 5.24 -2.29
CA LEU A 176 -0.49 5.05 -3.48
C LEU A 176 0.37 4.71 -4.70
N LEU A 177 1.54 5.34 -4.86
CA LEU A 177 2.51 4.96 -5.89
C LEU A 177 2.95 3.50 -5.72
N SER A 178 3.29 3.10 -4.50
CA SER A 178 3.73 1.74 -4.20
C SER A 178 2.68 0.70 -4.58
N ILE A 179 1.42 0.95 -4.20
CA ILE A 179 0.29 0.04 -4.48
C ILE A 179 -0.07 0.08 -5.98
N ALA A 180 0.03 1.23 -6.65
CA ALA A 180 -0.18 1.33 -8.09
C ALA A 180 0.84 0.50 -8.88
N SER A 181 2.12 0.55 -8.51
CA SER A 181 3.18 -0.27 -9.12
C SER A 181 2.99 -1.75 -8.81
N HIS A 182 2.55 -2.08 -7.59
CA HIS A 182 2.32 -3.46 -7.17
C HIS A 182 1.02 -3.61 -6.37
N PRO A 183 -0.09 -3.92 -7.06
CA PRO A 183 -1.38 -4.10 -6.40
C PRO A 183 -1.32 -5.08 -5.24
N ARG A 184 -2.16 -4.84 -4.22
CA ARG A 184 -2.20 -5.64 -2.99
C ARG A 184 -0.86 -5.67 -2.23
N ASN A 185 -0.12 -4.56 -2.22
CA ASN A 185 1.06 -4.44 -1.36
C ASN A 185 0.63 -4.35 0.12
N TYR A 186 0.68 -5.50 0.80
CA TYR A 186 0.30 -5.63 2.21
C TYR A 186 1.13 -4.74 3.14
N TYR A 187 2.43 -4.57 2.86
CA TYR A 187 3.32 -3.78 3.71
C TYR A 187 3.06 -2.27 3.56
N ALA A 188 2.80 -1.81 2.33
CA ALA A 188 2.34 -0.44 2.09
C ALA A 188 1.02 -0.15 2.80
N CYS A 189 0.05 -1.08 2.71
CA CYS A 189 -1.22 -0.96 3.42
C CYS A 189 -1.04 -1.04 4.95
N SER A 190 -0.10 -1.85 5.46
CA SER A 190 0.23 -1.88 6.89
C SER A 190 0.78 -0.54 7.36
N PHE A 191 1.64 0.11 6.57
CA PHE A 191 2.11 1.46 6.86
C PHE A 191 0.99 2.50 6.77
N LEU A 192 0.09 2.39 5.79
CA LEU A 192 -1.10 3.24 5.70
C LEU A 192 -1.91 3.18 7.00
N ARG A 193 -2.17 1.99 7.54
CA ARG A 193 -2.94 1.84 8.79
C ARG A 193 -2.23 2.44 10.00
N LEU A 194 -0.90 2.36 10.06
CA LEU A 194 -0.10 3.09 11.05
C LEU A 194 -0.30 4.61 10.91
N LEU A 195 -0.23 5.13 9.68
CA LEU A 195 -0.49 6.55 9.38
C LEU A 195 -1.93 6.96 9.75
N LEU A 196 -2.94 6.11 9.47
CA LEU A 196 -4.33 6.34 9.85
C LEU A 196 -4.48 6.47 11.38
N ALA A 197 -3.82 5.60 12.13
CA ALA A 197 -3.85 5.64 13.59
C ALA A 197 -3.29 6.97 14.13
N VAL A 198 -2.19 7.46 13.55
CA VAL A 198 -1.62 8.77 13.89
C VAL A 198 -2.56 9.92 13.49
N CYS A 199 -3.11 9.88 12.28
CA CYS A 199 -4.04 10.90 11.79
C CYS A 199 -5.31 10.97 12.63
N ARG A 200 -5.75 9.84 13.20
CA ARG A 200 -6.87 9.78 14.15
C ARG A 200 -6.60 10.60 15.41
N CYS A 201 -5.41 10.52 15.98
CA CYS A 201 -5.05 11.36 17.12
C CYS A 201 -4.95 12.84 16.75
N LYS A 202 -4.51 13.15 15.52
CA LYS A 202 -4.28 14.52 15.04
C LYS A 202 -5.48 15.19 14.36
N GLY A 203 -6.64 14.55 14.29
CA GLY A 203 -7.81 15.09 13.59
C GLY A 203 -7.65 15.23 12.06
N LEU A 204 -6.79 14.44 11.43
CA LEU A 204 -6.46 14.52 9.99
C LEU A 204 -7.17 13.46 9.12
N LEU A 205 -8.13 12.71 9.68
CA LEU A 205 -8.81 11.61 8.97
C LEU A 205 -9.64 12.08 7.77
N GLY A 206 -10.29 13.24 7.86
CA GLY A 206 -11.11 13.78 6.76
C GLY A 206 -10.29 13.98 5.47
N THR A 207 -9.07 14.52 5.60
CA THR A 207 -8.14 14.71 4.47
C THR A 207 -7.76 13.40 3.78
N LEU A 208 -7.63 12.32 4.56
CA LEU A 208 -7.29 11.00 4.05
C LEU A 208 -8.48 10.29 3.40
N TYR A 209 -9.67 10.46 3.96
CA TYR A 209 -10.88 9.79 3.51
C TYR A 209 -11.09 9.99 2.01
N GLU A 210 -11.10 11.25 1.54
CA GLU A 210 -11.40 11.56 0.13
C GLU A 210 -10.39 10.90 -0.82
N ARG A 211 -9.10 10.96 -0.48
CA ARG A 211 -8.04 10.37 -1.31
C ARG A 211 -8.12 8.85 -1.38
N ILE A 212 -8.36 8.20 -0.25
CA ILE A 212 -8.47 6.74 -0.18
C ILE A 212 -9.78 6.27 -0.81
N TRP A 213 -10.85 7.04 -0.67
CA TRP A 213 -12.13 6.78 -1.33
C TRP A 213 -12.00 6.84 -2.85
N ASP A 214 -11.39 7.90 -3.41
CA ASP A 214 -11.12 8.03 -4.84
C ASP A 214 -10.28 6.88 -5.39
N TYR A 215 -9.27 6.46 -4.63
CA TYR A 215 -8.49 5.27 -4.99
C TYR A 215 -9.35 4.00 -5.03
N CYS A 216 -10.14 3.74 -3.98
CA CYS A 216 -11.01 2.57 -3.89
C CYS A 216 -12.03 2.50 -5.04
N LYS A 217 -12.59 3.65 -5.45
CA LYS A 217 -13.53 3.74 -6.58
C LYS A 217 -12.92 3.28 -7.90
N SER A 218 -11.62 3.54 -8.12
CA SER A 218 -10.89 3.12 -9.31
C SER A 218 -10.28 1.71 -9.20
N HIS A 219 -10.20 1.14 -8.00
CA HIS A 219 -9.54 -0.14 -7.72
C HIS A 219 -10.44 -1.10 -6.92
N LEU A 220 -11.58 -1.48 -7.50
CA LEU A 220 -12.62 -2.30 -6.86
C LEU A 220 -12.12 -3.64 -6.26
N SER A 221 -11.04 -4.19 -6.81
CA SER A 221 -10.49 -5.49 -6.40
C SER A 221 -9.39 -5.40 -5.33
N ASP A 222 -8.96 -4.20 -4.90
CA ASP A 222 -7.93 -4.05 -3.88
C ASP A 222 -8.53 -4.08 -2.47
N PHE A 223 -8.81 -5.29 -1.98
CA PHE A 223 -9.39 -5.50 -0.65
C PHE A 223 -8.59 -4.84 0.48
N SER A 224 -7.26 -4.69 0.34
CA SER A 224 -6.45 -4.09 1.41
C SER A 224 -6.74 -2.60 1.59
N MET A 225 -6.97 -1.88 0.49
CA MET A 225 -7.35 -0.47 0.50
C MET A 225 -8.79 -0.25 0.97
N TRP A 226 -9.72 -1.14 0.59
CA TRP A 226 -11.07 -1.12 1.16
C TRP A 226 -11.07 -1.36 2.68
N LEU A 227 -10.18 -2.22 3.19
CA LEU A 227 -9.98 -2.37 4.63
C LEU A 227 -9.40 -1.10 5.28
N ALA A 228 -8.49 -0.40 4.61
CA ALA A 228 -7.99 0.89 5.10
C ALA A 228 -9.10 1.94 5.12
N LEU A 229 -9.97 1.99 4.11
CA LEU A 229 -11.16 2.86 4.10
C LEU A 229 -12.09 2.54 5.28
N LEU A 230 -12.34 1.26 5.55
CA LEU A 230 -13.14 0.86 6.71
C LEU A 230 -12.48 1.29 8.03
N GLU A 231 -11.15 1.23 8.10
CA GLU A 231 -10.40 1.69 9.28
C GLU A 231 -10.44 3.22 9.47
N ILE A 232 -10.50 3.98 8.37
CA ILE A 232 -10.77 5.43 8.43
C ILE A 232 -12.15 5.68 9.06
N LEU A 233 -13.17 4.96 8.56
CA LEU A 233 -14.56 5.19 8.95
C LEU A 233 -14.85 4.72 10.39
N ILE A 234 -14.50 3.48 10.73
CA ILE A 234 -14.94 2.86 12.00
C ILE A 234 -13.79 2.23 12.79
N GLY A 235 -12.54 2.41 12.36
CA GLY A 235 -11.40 1.63 12.85
C GLY A 235 -11.12 1.83 14.33
N LYS A 236 -11.19 0.74 15.11
CA LYS A 236 -10.88 0.69 16.55
C LYS A 236 -9.56 -0.03 16.88
N SER A 237 -8.64 -0.12 15.91
CA SER A 237 -7.43 -0.93 16.07
C SER A 237 -6.38 -0.21 16.93
N ASP A 238 -6.34 -0.56 18.22
CA ASP A 238 -5.28 -0.12 19.15
C ASP A 238 -3.90 -0.68 18.76
N TYR A 239 -3.86 -1.74 17.93
CA TYR A 239 -2.62 -2.37 17.50
C TYR A 239 -1.64 -1.39 16.84
N PHE A 240 -2.12 -0.53 15.95
CA PHE A 240 -1.24 0.39 15.21
C PHE A 240 -0.77 1.56 16.08
N LEU A 241 -1.59 2.01 17.03
CA LEU A 241 -1.16 2.96 18.06
C LEU A 241 -0.10 2.33 18.98
N TYR A 242 -0.29 1.06 19.35
CA TYR A 242 0.72 0.30 20.08
C TYR A 242 2.01 0.13 19.26
N GLU A 243 1.91 -0.22 17.97
CA GLU A 243 3.07 -0.34 17.09
C GLU A 243 3.84 0.99 17.00
N PHE A 244 3.13 2.11 16.85
CA PHE A 244 3.72 3.45 16.86
C PHE A 244 4.52 3.72 18.16
N LYS A 245 3.90 3.47 19.32
CA LYS A 245 4.53 3.63 20.63
C LYS A 245 5.74 2.71 20.82
N ARG A 246 5.64 1.45 20.38
CA ARG A 246 6.72 0.46 20.43
C ARG A 246 7.94 0.91 19.62
N LEU A 247 7.72 1.64 18.53
CA LEU A 247 8.78 2.21 17.69
C LEU A 247 9.33 3.55 18.22
N GLY A 248 8.91 3.97 19.42
CA GLY A 248 9.41 5.15 20.12
C GLY A 248 8.55 6.40 19.93
N GLY A 249 7.44 6.31 19.20
CA GLY A 249 6.56 7.45 18.94
C GLY A 249 5.72 7.85 20.15
N GLN A 250 5.47 9.15 20.28
CA GLN A 250 4.67 9.74 21.35
C GLN A 250 3.46 10.51 20.77
N LEU A 251 2.25 10.05 21.10
CA LEU A 251 1.00 10.78 20.84
C LEU A 251 0.37 11.15 22.17
N ARG A 252 0.06 12.44 22.34
CA ARG A 252 -0.59 12.99 23.55
C ARG A 252 -2.10 13.10 23.39
N GLU A 253 -2.57 13.22 22.16
CA GLU A 253 -3.97 13.44 21.83
C GLU A 253 -4.76 12.13 21.83
N ALA A 254 -6.00 12.19 22.32
CA ALA A 254 -6.93 11.08 22.22
C ALA A 254 -7.32 10.83 20.75
N PRO A 255 -7.63 9.59 20.35
CA PRO A 255 -8.12 9.33 18.99
C PRO A 255 -9.47 10.02 18.74
N HIS A 256 -9.60 10.72 17.61
CA HIS A 256 -10.82 11.38 17.15
C HIS A 256 -11.49 10.52 16.07
N TYR A 257 -12.78 10.22 16.24
CA TYR A 257 -13.55 9.42 15.29
C TYR A 257 -14.53 10.30 14.52
N PHE A 258 -15.01 9.83 13.38
CA PHE A 258 -16.14 10.48 12.72
C PHE A 258 -17.36 10.42 13.63
N GLU A 259 -18.10 11.52 13.67
CA GLU A 259 -19.37 11.59 14.39
C GLU A 259 -20.41 10.69 13.69
N GLU A 260 -21.42 10.23 14.43
CA GLU A 260 -22.44 9.33 13.88
C GLU A 260 -23.14 9.91 12.63
N LEU A 261 -23.45 11.20 12.65
CA LEU A 261 -24.04 11.91 11.50
C LEU A 261 -23.13 11.90 10.27
N GLU A 262 -21.82 12.09 10.46
CA GLU A 262 -20.85 12.03 9.36
C GLU A 262 -20.78 10.61 8.79
N LEU A 263 -20.78 9.59 9.66
CA LEU A 263 -20.78 8.19 9.22
C LEU A 263 -22.03 7.82 8.43
N ILE A 264 -23.20 8.32 8.82
CA ILE A 264 -24.45 8.14 8.06
C ILE A 264 -24.32 8.78 6.67
N GLN A 265 -23.79 10.00 6.57
CA GLN A 265 -23.55 10.66 5.28
C GLN A 265 -22.59 9.85 4.40
N ARG A 266 -21.48 9.36 4.95
CA ARG A 266 -20.53 8.51 4.20
C ARG A 266 -21.12 7.17 3.81
N TYR A 267 -21.98 6.58 4.64
CA TYR A 267 -22.71 5.36 4.30
C TYR A 267 -23.62 5.58 3.09
N GLN A 268 -24.40 6.68 3.09
CA GLN A 268 -25.28 7.05 1.98
C GLN A 268 -24.47 7.32 0.70
N GLU A 269 -23.33 8.00 0.81
CA GLU A 269 -22.43 8.24 -0.32
C GLU A 269 -21.95 6.91 -0.95
N ILE A 270 -21.48 5.98 -0.11
CA ILE A 270 -21.04 4.64 -0.53
C ILE A 270 -22.19 3.87 -1.19
N GLU A 271 -23.41 3.97 -0.65
CA GLU A 271 -24.60 3.33 -1.19
C GLU A 271 -24.96 3.88 -2.59
N VAL A 272 -25.10 5.19 -2.73
CA VAL A 272 -25.42 5.87 -3.99
C VAL A 272 -24.37 5.56 -5.06
N TRP A 273 -23.09 5.52 -4.69
CA TRP A 273 -22.05 5.12 -5.62
C TRP A 273 -22.14 3.63 -5.99
N GLY A 274 -22.45 2.77 -5.01
CA GLY A 274 -22.68 1.35 -5.20
C GLY A 274 -23.78 1.00 -6.21
N GLU A 275 -24.83 1.82 -6.27
CA GLU A 275 -25.91 1.68 -7.25
C GLU A 275 -25.47 2.02 -8.68
N ARG A 276 -24.43 2.86 -8.83
CA ARG A 276 -23.92 3.29 -10.14
C ARG A 276 -22.92 2.28 -10.74
N ILE A 277 -22.23 1.52 -9.89
CA ILE A 277 -21.25 0.54 -10.38
C ILE A 277 -21.94 -0.72 -10.91
N ARG A 278 -21.55 -1.11 -12.13
CA ARG A 278 -22.03 -2.36 -12.74
C ARG A 278 -21.20 -3.58 -12.33
N THR A 279 -20.12 -3.40 -11.58
CA THR A 279 -19.22 -4.51 -11.25
C THR A 279 -19.46 -4.99 -9.83
N ALA A 280 -19.65 -6.29 -9.65
CA ALA A 280 -19.73 -6.90 -8.33
C ALA A 280 -18.35 -6.86 -7.64
N SER A 281 -18.25 -6.18 -6.50
CA SER A 281 -17.01 -6.11 -5.71
C SER A 281 -17.22 -6.62 -4.29
N TYR A 282 -16.51 -7.70 -3.93
CA TYR A 282 -16.54 -8.24 -2.57
C TYR A 282 -16.10 -7.18 -1.56
N SER A 283 -15.05 -6.44 -1.88
CA SER A 283 -14.48 -5.41 -1.03
C SER A 283 -15.47 -4.29 -0.71
N PHE A 284 -16.21 -3.84 -1.73
CA PHE A 284 -17.27 -2.85 -1.55
C PHE A 284 -18.39 -3.35 -0.61
N TYR A 285 -18.98 -4.52 -0.90
CA TYR A 285 -20.07 -5.06 -0.09
C TYR A 285 -19.64 -5.40 1.34
N TYR A 286 -18.36 -5.73 1.53
CA TYR A 286 -17.75 -5.92 2.84
C TYR A 286 -17.74 -4.62 3.65
N VAL A 287 -17.29 -3.52 3.05
CA VAL A 287 -17.29 -2.20 3.72
C VAL A 287 -18.72 -1.74 4.01
N LYS A 288 -19.64 -1.84 3.05
CA LYS A 288 -21.07 -1.50 3.25
C LYS A 288 -21.66 -2.28 4.43
N LEU A 289 -21.40 -3.59 4.49
CA LEU A 289 -21.86 -4.44 5.58
C LEU A 289 -21.31 -3.95 6.93
N HIS A 290 -19.98 -3.83 7.07
CA HIS A 290 -19.38 -3.51 8.35
C HIS A 290 -19.71 -2.10 8.84
N LEU A 291 -19.78 -1.12 7.94
CA LEU A 291 -20.21 0.23 8.28
C LEU A 291 -21.68 0.27 8.70
N GLY A 292 -22.58 -0.38 7.94
CA GLY A 292 -24.00 -0.42 8.31
C GLY A 292 -24.23 -1.16 9.64
N LEU A 293 -23.51 -2.24 9.90
CA LEU A 293 -23.56 -2.92 11.20
C LEU A 293 -23.06 -2.05 12.36
N HIS A 294 -22.09 -1.16 12.11
CA HIS A 294 -21.61 -0.19 13.09
C HIS A 294 -22.67 0.87 13.39
N LEU A 295 -23.40 1.31 12.36
CA LEU A 295 -24.53 2.25 12.44
C LEU A 295 -25.84 1.60 12.96
N GLY A 296 -25.80 0.35 13.44
CA GLY A 296 -26.99 -0.33 13.94
C GLY A 296 -28.01 -0.75 12.87
N LEU A 297 -27.66 -0.67 11.58
CA LEU A 297 -28.54 -1.08 10.47
C LEU A 297 -28.58 -2.61 10.33
N ASP A 298 -29.75 -3.15 9.96
CA ASP A 298 -29.93 -4.59 9.73
C ASP A 298 -29.52 -5.03 8.31
N ILE A 299 -28.27 -4.74 7.94
CA ILE A 299 -27.74 -5.04 6.59
C ILE A 299 -27.70 -6.55 6.30
N CYS A 300 -27.52 -7.38 7.32
CA CYS A 300 -27.54 -8.84 7.16
C CYS A 300 -28.91 -9.33 6.67
N SER A 301 -30.00 -8.87 7.29
CA SER A 301 -31.34 -9.24 6.85
C SER A 301 -31.66 -8.68 5.47
N GLN A 302 -31.23 -7.44 5.17
CA GLN A 302 -31.36 -6.87 3.83
C GLN A 302 -30.67 -7.75 2.77
N TYR A 303 -29.40 -8.12 2.98
CA TYR A 303 -28.68 -9.00 2.05
C TYR A 303 -29.39 -10.34 1.87
N LYS A 304 -29.93 -10.92 2.95
CA LYS A 304 -30.72 -12.15 2.90
C LYS A 304 -31.97 -12.00 2.03
N GLN A 305 -32.76 -10.95 2.28
CA GLN A 305 -33.96 -10.69 1.50
C GLN A 305 -33.66 -10.49 0.02
N GLU A 306 -32.58 -9.78 -0.31
CA GLU A 306 -32.16 -9.54 -1.69
C GLU A 306 -31.79 -10.84 -2.43
N PHE A 307 -30.93 -11.70 -1.84
CA PHE A 307 -30.57 -12.95 -2.53
C PHE A 307 -31.71 -13.98 -2.51
N ASP A 308 -32.55 -14.04 -1.46
CA ASP A 308 -33.74 -14.90 -1.42
C ASP A 308 -34.78 -14.49 -2.47
N ALA A 309 -34.93 -13.18 -2.73
CA ALA A 309 -35.80 -12.68 -3.78
C ALA A 309 -35.27 -13.11 -5.17
N PHE A 310 -33.97 -12.97 -5.40
CA PHE A 310 -33.32 -13.41 -6.64
C PHE A 310 -33.45 -14.93 -6.86
N GLU A 311 -33.26 -15.74 -5.81
CA GLU A 311 -33.44 -17.20 -5.88
C GLU A 311 -34.90 -17.58 -6.21
N ARG A 312 -35.89 -16.87 -5.65
CA ARG A 312 -37.31 -17.13 -5.92
C ARG A 312 -37.76 -16.72 -7.33
N GLU A 313 -37.24 -15.61 -7.87
CA GLU A 313 -37.69 -15.01 -9.15
C GLU A 313 -37.72 -16.01 -10.31
N ARG A 314 -36.75 -16.94 -10.36
CA ARG A 314 -36.62 -17.93 -11.44
C ARG A 314 -36.33 -19.35 -10.95
N ASN A 315 -36.70 -19.65 -9.69
CA ASN A 315 -36.39 -20.93 -9.06
C ASN A 315 -34.89 -21.29 -9.16
N TYR A 316 -34.06 -20.29 -8.85
CA TYR A 316 -32.62 -20.40 -8.80
C TYR A 316 -32.13 -20.77 -7.40
N MET A 317 -30.93 -21.31 -7.34
CA MET A 317 -30.16 -21.52 -6.13
C MET A 317 -28.72 -21.05 -6.37
N ILE A 318 -28.25 -20.14 -5.52
CA ILE A 318 -26.85 -19.73 -5.44
C ILE A 318 -26.13 -20.76 -4.58
N ASP A 319 -25.32 -21.61 -5.20
CA ASP A 319 -24.40 -22.48 -4.49
C ASP A 319 -23.11 -21.73 -4.21
N VAL A 320 -22.92 -21.38 -2.94
CA VAL A 320 -21.75 -20.63 -2.47
C VAL A 320 -20.47 -21.44 -2.56
N SER A 321 -20.55 -22.77 -2.41
CA SER A 321 -19.39 -23.67 -2.37
C SER A 321 -18.78 -23.85 -3.77
N SER A 322 -19.62 -24.17 -4.76
CA SER A 322 -19.20 -24.28 -6.16
C SER A 322 -19.14 -22.93 -6.88
N ARG A 323 -19.67 -21.86 -6.27
CA ARG A 323 -19.82 -20.53 -6.88
C ARG A 323 -20.63 -20.57 -8.19
N GLN A 324 -21.67 -21.41 -8.23
CA GLN A 324 -22.54 -21.59 -9.39
C GLN A 324 -23.97 -21.13 -9.11
N LEU A 325 -24.65 -20.71 -10.18
CA LEU A 325 -26.10 -20.53 -10.20
C LEU A 325 -26.73 -21.84 -10.69
N ILE A 326 -27.65 -22.40 -9.92
CA ILE A 326 -28.29 -23.70 -10.20
C ILE A 326 -29.79 -23.48 -10.41
N SER A 327 -30.36 -24.12 -11.43
CA SER A 327 -31.80 -24.20 -11.67
C SER A 327 -32.16 -25.64 -12.00
N GLU A 328 -33.23 -26.19 -11.40
CA GLU A 328 -33.66 -27.58 -11.65
C GLU A 328 -32.52 -28.62 -11.51
N LYS A 329 -31.64 -28.43 -10.53
CA LYS A 329 -30.44 -29.26 -10.27
C LYS A 329 -29.36 -29.23 -11.36
N LYS A 330 -29.42 -28.28 -12.29
CA LYS A 330 -28.40 -28.08 -13.34
C LYS A 330 -27.76 -26.69 -13.22
N PRO A 331 -26.46 -26.54 -13.51
CA PRO A 331 -25.83 -25.23 -13.61
C PRO A 331 -26.47 -24.39 -14.72
N VAL A 332 -26.73 -23.12 -14.43
CA VAL A 332 -27.22 -22.13 -15.40
C VAL A 332 -26.01 -21.58 -16.18
N PRO A 333 -26.00 -21.66 -17.52
CA PRO A 333 -24.91 -21.11 -18.33
C PRO A 333 -24.97 -19.57 -18.32
N LEU A 334 -24.06 -18.93 -17.58
CA LEU A 334 -24.04 -17.47 -17.41
C LEU A 334 -23.38 -16.72 -18.56
N ASP A 335 -22.58 -17.40 -19.40
CA ASP A 335 -21.83 -16.73 -20.46
C ASP A 335 -22.71 -16.20 -21.60
N ASN A 336 -23.96 -16.67 -21.68
CA ASN A 336 -24.95 -16.21 -22.65
C ASN A 336 -25.79 -15.02 -22.15
N ASP A 337 -25.67 -14.63 -20.87
CA ASP A 337 -26.46 -13.56 -20.26
C ASP A 337 -25.59 -12.74 -19.29
N ALA A 338 -24.96 -11.70 -19.82
CA ALA A 338 -24.07 -10.82 -19.07
C ALA A 338 -24.77 -10.12 -17.89
N LEU A 339 -26.05 -9.78 -18.03
CA LEU A 339 -26.83 -9.13 -16.97
C LEU A 339 -27.13 -10.11 -15.83
N LEU A 340 -27.54 -11.33 -16.17
CA LEU A 340 -27.74 -12.38 -15.18
C LEU A 340 -26.43 -12.74 -14.46
N LYS A 341 -25.32 -12.85 -15.20
CA LYS A 341 -23.98 -13.09 -14.63
C LYS A 341 -23.62 -12.02 -13.60
N GLN A 342 -23.78 -10.74 -13.97
CA GLN A 342 -23.52 -9.61 -13.08
C GLN A 342 -24.42 -9.63 -11.83
N LYS A 343 -25.74 -9.86 -11.99
CA LYS A 343 -26.70 -9.94 -10.87
C LYS A 343 -26.34 -11.11 -9.95
N PHE A 344 -26.01 -12.27 -10.52
CA PHE A 344 -25.57 -13.46 -9.80
C PHE A 344 -24.31 -13.18 -8.98
N GLU A 345 -23.26 -12.59 -9.55
CA GLU A 345 -22.02 -12.28 -8.84
C GLU A 345 -22.27 -11.38 -7.61
N GLY A 346 -23.12 -10.36 -7.77
CA GLY A 346 -23.53 -9.48 -6.68
C GLY A 346 -24.29 -10.21 -5.58
N MET A 347 -25.20 -11.12 -5.93
CA MET A 347 -25.98 -11.91 -4.96
C MET A 347 -25.13 -12.99 -4.28
N LEU A 348 -24.19 -13.61 -5.01
CA LEU A 348 -23.23 -14.57 -4.49
C LEU A 348 -22.39 -13.95 -3.37
N ILE A 349 -21.86 -12.74 -3.58
CA ILE A 349 -21.09 -12.00 -2.57
C ILE A 349 -21.94 -11.71 -1.33
N ARG A 350 -23.16 -11.20 -1.50
CA ARG A 350 -24.08 -10.92 -0.37
C ARG A 350 -24.38 -12.18 0.43
N LYS A 351 -24.66 -13.30 -0.25
CA LYS A 351 -24.91 -14.61 0.39
C LYS A 351 -23.68 -15.11 1.13
N GLN A 352 -22.49 -14.98 0.55
CA GLN A 352 -21.20 -15.30 1.21
C GLN A 352 -21.01 -14.48 2.50
N LEU A 353 -21.23 -13.17 2.43
CA LEU A 353 -21.11 -12.27 3.57
C LEU A 353 -22.17 -12.58 4.65
N TYR A 354 -23.42 -12.86 4.26
CA TYR A 354 -24.48 -13.25 5.18
C TYR A 354 -24.17 -14.56 5.91
N ILE A 355 -23.69 -15.59 5.21
CA ILE A 355 -23.29 -16.87 5.84
C ILE A 355 -22.16 -16.63 6.85
N ARG A 356 -21.17 -15.82 6.48
CA ARG A 356 -20.00 -15.57 7.31
C ARG A 356 -20.30 -14.71 8.55
N TYR A 357 -21.13 -13.68 8.42
CA TYR A 357 -21.32 -12.65 9.45
C TYR A 357 -22.75 -12.58 10.03
N GLY A 358 -23.76 -12.92 9.24
CA GLY A 358 -25.17 -12.89 9.65
C GLY A 358 -25.63 -14.13 10.41
N ALA A 359 -25.25 -15.34 9.95
CA ALA A 359 -25.68 -16.59 10.58
C ALA A 359 -25.21 -16.71 12.04
N ALA A 360 -23.96 -16.30 12.32
CA ALA A 360 -23.40 -16.31 13.66
C ALA A 360 -24.10 -15.33 14.62
N ARG A 361 -24.61 -14.21 14.11
CA ARG A 361 -25.30 -13.19 14.91
C ARG A 361 -26.70 -13.63 15.32
N ASN A 362 -27.42 -14.32 14.44
CA ASN A 362 -28.71 -14.93 14.75
C ASN A 362 -28.60 -16.07 15.78
N SER A 363 -27.46 -16.77 15.84
CA SER A 363 -27.17 -17.73 16.92
C SER A 363 -26.70 -17.11 18.23
N ARG A 364 -26.25 -15.84 18.24
CA ARG A 364 -25.63 -15.16 19.39
C ARG A 364 -26.47 -14.02 19.98
N LYS A 365 -27.77 -13.94 19.69
CA LYS A 365 -28.70 -12.97 20.31
C LYS A 365 -28.78 -13.04 21.86
N SER A 366 -27.95 -13.81 22.56
CA SER A 366 -27.87 -13.82 24.03
C SER A 366 -26.71 -13.04 24.65
N TYR A 367 -25.75 -12.47 23.89
CA TYR A 367 -24.67 -11.69 24.51
C TYR A 367 -24.24 -10.50 23.64
N MET A 368 -24.19 -9.33 24.30
CA MET A 368 -23.67 -8.02 23.86
C MET A 368 -24.70 -6.98 23.38
N VAL A 369 -25.25 -6.28 24.36
CA VAL A 369 -25.25 -4.81 24.40
C VAL A 369 -24.29 -4.42 25.52
N HIS A 370 -23.20 -3.74 25.18
CA HIS A 370 -22.47 -2.81 26.06
C HIS A 370 -21.80 -1.76 25.18
#